data_AF-A0A931Z5B4-F1
#
_entry.id   AF-A0A931Z5B4-F1
#
_cell.length_a   1.000
_cell.length_b   1.000
_cell.length_c   1.000
_cell.angle_alpha   90.00
_cell.angle_beta   90.00
_cell.angle_gamma   90.00
#
_symmetry.space_group_name_H-M   'P 1'
#
loop_
_entity.id
_entity.type
_entity.pdbx_description
1 polymer ?
#
loop_
_entity_poly.entity_id
_entity_poly.type
_entity_poly.pdbx_seq_one_letter_code
_entity_poly.pdbx_strand_id
1 'polypeptide(L)'
;QGGFVSAAHLGWLTGWLMVLPNAVLALYWGWRRRADVVYSSQVGDGHICIPLCLGLFALVKPLPVTDFFRTGLYLLLGTVAVHGILLLVTGGLPRWAGALLTLAYGWFVWEGLLG
;
A
#
# COMPACT_ATOMS: atom_id res chain seq x y z
N GLN A 1 8.83 -22.62 16.59
CA GLN A 1 7.59 -22.21 17.30
C GLN A 1 6.89 -21.21 16.40
N GLY A 2 5.88 -21.66 15.66
CA GLY A 2 5.25 -20.95 14.55
C GLY A 2 4.03 -20.18 15.02
N GLY A 3 4.20 -18.87 15.23
CA GLY A 3 3.11 -17.93 15.46
C GLY A 3 3.36 -16.65 14.67
N PHE A 4 2.34 -15.79 14.59
CA PHE A 4 2.35 -14.48 13.91
C PHE A 4 3.58 -13.61 14.24
N VAL A 5 4.18 -13.81 15.42
CA VAL A 5 5.48 -13.29 15.81
C VAL A 5 6.55 -14.36 15.53
N SER A 6 6.89 -14.54 14.26
CA SER A 6 7.95 -15.44 13.78
C SER A 6 8.95 -14.63 12.97
N ALA A 7 10.23 -15.04 12.96
CA ALA A 7 11.27 -14.43 12.13
C ALA A 7 10.87 -14.35 10.64
N ALA A 8 9.98 -15.25 10.19
CA ALA A 8 9.41 -15.26 8.84
C ALA A 8 8.48 -14.07 8.54
N HIS A 9 7.83 -13.47 9.55
CA HIS A 9 6.90 -12.35 9.38
C HIS A 9 7.50 -11.00 9.78
N LEU A 10 8.77 -10.96 10.18
CA LEU A 10 9.43 -9.71 10.60
C LEU A 10 9.39 -8.65 9.52
N GLY A 11 9.58 -9.01 8.24
CA GLY A 11 9.48 -8.06 7.13
C GLY A 11 8.10 -7.40 7.04
N TRP A 12 7.04 -8.17 7.20
CA TRP A 12 5.65 -7.67 7.23
C TRP A 12 5.40 -6.76 8.43
N LEU A 13 5.83 -7.18 9.62
CA LEU A 13 5.68 -6.41 10.86
C LEU A 13 6.42 -5.08 10.80
N THR A 14 7.67 -5.08 10.28
CA THR A 14 8.43 -3.84 10.09
C THR A 14 7.79 -2.93 9.05
N GLY A 15 7.26 -3.50 7.96
CA GLY A 15 6.58 -2.74 6.93
C GLY A 15 5.33 -2.03 7.45
N TRP A 16 4.49 -2.75 8.21
CA TRP A 16 3.32 -2.14 8.85
C TRP A 16 3.70 -1.07 9.86
N LEU A 17 4.75 -1.30 10.66
CA LEU A 17 5.21 -0.31 11.62
C LEU A 17 5.68 0.99 10.94
N MET A 18 6.33 0.90 9.78
CA MET A 18 6.76 2.07 9.00
C MET A 18 5.59 2.88 8.43
N VAL A 19 4.50 2.22 8.05
CA VAL A 19 3.31 2.88 7.45
C VAL A 19 2.28 3.31 8.51
N LEU A 20 2.36 2.77 9.74
CA LEU A 20 1.44 3.06 10.84
C LEU A 20 1.23 4.57 11.09
N PRO A 21 2.28 5.43 11.15
CA PRO A 21 2.08 6.86 11.37
C PRO A 21 1.25 7.52 10.26
N ASN A 22 1.49 7.12 9.00
CA ASN A 22 0.73 7.63 7.85
C ASN A 22 -0.73 7.16 7.90
N ALA A 23 -0.97 5.90 8.27
CA ALA A 23 -2.33 5.36 8.41
C ALA A 23 -3.15 6.09 9.49
N VAL A 24 -2.54 6.40 10.64
CA VAL A 24 -3.19 7.17 11.72
C VAL A 24 -3.60 8.56 11.23
N LEU A 25 -2.73 9.25 10.49
CA LEU A 25 -3.03 10.57 9.92
C LEU A 25 -4.13 10.49 8.87
N ALA A 26 -4.10 9.47 8.01
CA ALA A 26 -5.13 9.23 6.99
C ALA A 26 -6.52 9.05 7.63
N LEU A 27 -6.61 8.24 8.69
CA LEU A 27 -7.86 8.03 9.43
C LEU A 27 -8.31 9.30 10.15
N TYR A 28 -7.40 10.03 10.79
CA TYR A 28 -7.70 11.28 11.48
C TYR A 28 -8.28 12.35 10.54
N TRP A 29 -7.60 12.60 9.41
CA TRP A 29 -8.05 13.58 8.42
C TRP A 29 -9.29 13.11 7.65
N GLY A 30 -9.42 11.80 7.43
CA GLY A 30 -10.63 11.19 6.89
C GLY A 30 -11.85 11.42 7.78
N TRP A 31 -11.70 11.25 9.10
CA TRP A 31 -12.75 11.53 10.08
C TRP A 31 -13.12 13.01 10.14
N ARG A 32 -12.14 13.90 10.01
CA ARG A 32 -12.33 15.36 9.86
C ARG A 32 -12.93 15.78 8.51
N ARG A 33 -13.28 14.83 7.63
CA ARG A 33 -13.78 15.06 6.27
C ARG A 33 -12.86 15.89 5.37
N ARG A 34 -11.55 15.84 5.62
CA ARG A 34 -10.52 16.45 4.76
C ARG A 34 -9.90 15.40 3.84
N ALA A 35 -10.71 14.90 2.91
CA ALA A 35 -10.29 13.86 1.96
C ALA A 35 -9.18 14.33 1.01
N ASP A 36 -9.12 15.63 0.73
CA ASP A 36 -8.06 16.30 -0.03
C ASP A 36 -6.67 16.14 0.60
N VAL A 37 -6.59 16.28 1.93
CA VAL A 37 -5.34 16.11 2.69
C VAL A 37 -4.94 14.65 2.76
N VAL A 38 -5.91 13.75 2.97
CA VAL A 38 -5.64 12.31 2.92
C VAL A 38 -5.11 11.91 1.55
N TYR A 39 -5.81 12.32 0.48
CA TYR A 39 -5.46 11.96 -0.88
C TYR A 39 -4.07 12.47 -1.28
N SER A 40 -3.81 13.76 -1.09
CA SER A 40 -2.49 14.36 -1.41
C SER A 40 -1.36 13.72 -0.60
N SER A 41 -1.59 13.43 0.69
CA SER A 41 -0.61 12.75 1.54
C SER A 41 -0.33 11.31 1.08
N GLN A 42 -1.36 10.52 0.74
CA GLN A 42 -1.18 9.13 0.31
C GLN A 42 -0.52 9.03 -1.06
N VAL A 43 -0.90 9.91 -1.99
CA VAL A 43 -0.26 9.97 -3.31
C VAL A 43 1.22 10.37 -3.15
N GLY A 44 1.51 11.38 -2.31
CA GLY A 44 2.89 11.79 -2.02
C GLY A 44 3.73 10.68 -1.39
N ASP A 45 3.20 10.00 -0.37
CA ASP A 45 3.87 8.88 0.32
C ASP A 45 4.19 7.73 -0.66
N GLY A 46 3.23 7.34 -1.50
CA GLY A 46 3.45 6.29 -2.52
C GLY A 46 4.51 6.65 -3.56
N HIS A 47 4.58 7.91 -3.98
CA HIS A 47 5.54 8.36 -5.00
C HIS A 47 6.94 8.61 -4.44
N ILE A 48 7.06 8.98 -3.16
CA ILE A 48 8.36 9.24 -2.54
C ILE A 48 8.90 7.96 -1.91
N CYS A 49 8.15 7.30 -1.04
CA CYS A 49 8.68 6.21 -0.22
C CYS A 49 9.02 4.98 -1.06
N ILE A 50 8.17 4.55 -2.01
CA ILE A 50 8.43 3.33 -2.79
C ILE A 50 9.68 3.49 -3.68
N PRO A 51 9.80 4.53 -4.53
CA PRO A 51 10.97 4.69 -5.39
C PRO A 51 12.23 5.05 -4.60
N LEU A 52 12.13 5.86 -3.55
CA LEU A 52 13.30 6.23 -2.74
C LEU A 52 13.85 5.02 -1.96
N CYS A 53 12.99 4.25 -1.30
CA CYS A 53 13.44 3.07 -0.55
C CYS A 53 14.03 2.00 -1.48
N LEU A 54 13.35 1.70 -2.60
CA LEU A 54 13.86 0.72 -3.58
C LEU A 54 15.13 1.23 -4.28
N GLY A 55 15.16 2.50 -4.66
CA GLY A 55 16.29 3.13 -5.34
C GLY A 55 17.54 3.19 -4.46
N LEU A 56 17.41 3.65 -3.22
CA LEU A 56 18.53 3.67 -2.26
C LEU A 56 19.06 2.26 -1.99
N PHE A 57 18.18 1.26 -1.84
CA PHE A 57 18.63 -0.11 -1.64
C PHE A 57 19.35 -0.65 -2.89
N ALA A 58 18.84 -0.36 -4.09
CA ALA A 58 19.43 -0.78 -5.36
C ALA A 58 20.85 -0.22 -5.59
N LEU A 59 21.17 0.95 -5.02
CA LEU A 59 22.53 1.51 -5.05
C LEU A 59 23.53 0.69 -4.21
N VAL A 60 23.06 0.04 -3.14
CA VAL A 60 23.90 -0.74 -2.22
C VAL A 60 23.97 -2.20 -2.64
N LYS A 61 22.86 -2.78 -3.09
CA LYS A 61 22.78 -4.19 -3.47
C LYS A 61 21.71 -4.42 -4.54
N PRO A 62 21.97 -5.27 -5.55
CA PRO A 62 20.94 -5.69 -6.50
C PRO A 62 19.75 -6.30 -5.76
N LEU A 63 18.55 -5.76 -6.01
CA LEU A 63 17.30 -6.29 -5.45
C LEU A 63 16.89 -7.55 -6.22
N PRO A 64 16.76 -8.72 -5.55
CA PRO A 64 16.20 -9.89 -6.20
C PRO A 64 14.71 -9.65 -6.47
N VAL A 65 14.34 -9.63 -7.74
CA VAL A 65 12.94 -9.52 -8.18
C VAL A 65 12.31 -10.92 -8.03
N THR A 66 11.65 -11.17 -6.90
CA THR A 66 10.89 -12.40 -6.67
C THR A 66 9.53 -12.34 -7.36
N ASP A 67 8.91 -13.50 -7.59
CA ASP A 67 7.55 -13.58 -8.17
C ASP A 67 6.51 -12.88 -7.28
N PHE A 68 6.71 -12.92 -5.95
CA PHE A 68 5.90 -12.18 -5.00
C PHE A 68 6.02 -10.66 -5.20
N PHE A 69 7.24 -10.13 -5.36
CA PHE A 69 7.46 -8.71 -5.62
C PHE A 69 6.81 -8.29 -6.95
N ARG A 70 6.92 -9.11 -8.00
CA ARG A 70 6.29 -8.86 -9.30
C ARG A 70 4.76 -8.81 -9.17
N THR A 71 4.17 -9.74 -8.43
CA THR A 71 2.71 -9.79 -8.19
C THR A 71 2.24 -8.54 -7.43
N GLY A 72 2.95 -8.16 -6.37
CA GLY A 72 2.67 -6.93 -5.62
C GLY A 72 2.77 -5.67 -6.49
N LEU A 73 3.76 -5.60 -7.38
CA LEU A 73 3.93 -4.47 -8.30
C LEU A 73 2.78 -4.37 -9.31
N TYR A 74 2.33 -5.50 -9.89
CA TYR A 74 1.18 -5.50 -10.80
C TYR A 74 -0.12 -5.12 -10.09
N LEU A 75 -0.32 -5.60 -8.85
CA LEU A 75 -1.47 -5.20 -8.04
C LEU A 75 -1.46 -3.70 -7.72
N LEU A 76 -0.29 -3.15 -7.39
CA LEU A 76 -0.12 -1.72 -7.15
C LEU A 76 -0.44 -0.90 -8.41
N LEU A 77 0.14 -1.28 -9.56
CA LEU A 77 -0.12 -0.62 -10.85
C LEU A 77 -1.60 -0.70 -11.24
N GLY A 78 -2.23 -1.87 -11.09
CA GLY A 78 -3.65 -2.07 -11.36
C GLY A 78 -4.53 -1.21 -10.45
N THR A 79 -4.19 -1.12 -9.16
CA THR A 79 -4.90 -0.29 -8.18
C THR A 79 -4.80 1.19 -8.53
N VAL A 80 -3.60 1.67 -8.89
CA VAL A 80 -3.38 3.06 -9.33
C VAL A 80 -4.17 3.36 -10.61
N ALA A 81 -4.17 2.44 -11.59
CA ALA A 81 -4.91 2.61 -12.83
C ALA A 81 -6.43 2.68 -12.59
N VAL A 82 -6.98 1.72 -11.82
CA VAL A 82 -8.41 1.70 -11.46
C VAL A 82 -8.80 2.97 -10.70
N HIS A 83 -7.99 3.36 -9.72
CA HIS A 83 -8.24 4.57 -8.93
C HIS A 83 -8.21 5.84 -9.81
N GLY A 84 -7.22 5.96 -10.70
CA GLY A 84 -7.11 7.07 -11.65
C GLY A 84 -8.30 7.14 -12.61
N ILE A 85 -8.74 6.00 -13.17
CA ILE A 85 -9.92 5.94 -14.04
C ILE A 85 -11.17 6.40 -13.28
N LEU A 86 -11.37 5.94 -12.04
CA LEU A 86 -12.53 6.33 -11.23
C LEU A 86 -12.53 7.83 -10.94
N LEU A 87 -11.38 8.41 -10.63
CA LEU A 87 -11.25 9.85 -10.45
C LEU A 87 -11.60 10.62 -11.72
N LEU A 88 -11.12 10.17 -12.89
CA LEU A 88 -11.38 10.83 -14.17
C LEU A 88 -12.85 10.73 -14.60
N VAL A 89 -13.51 9.60 -14.34
CA VAL A 89 -14.89 9.35 -14.77
C VAL A 89 -15.92 9.92 -13.78
N THR A 90 -15.66 9.81 -12.48
CA THR A 90 -16.65 10.13 -11.43
C THR A 90 -16.32 11.39 -10.62
N GLY A 91 -15.17 12.02 -10.87
CA GLY A 91 -14.71 13.23 -10.15
C GLY A 91 -14.28 12.97 -8.70
N GLY A 92 -14.22 11.70 -8.28
CA GLY A 92 -13.89 11.29 -6.92
C GLY A 92 -13.79 9.76 -6.80
N LEU A 93 -13.61 9.24 -5.59
CA LEU A 93 -13.66 7.80 -5.34
C LEU A 93 -15.02 7.44 -4.74
N PRO A 94 -15.91 6.71 -5.46
CA PRO A 94 -17.17 6.28 -4.89
C PRO A 94 -16.95 5.24 -3.79
N ARG A 95 -17.83 5.22 -2.77
CA ARG A 95 -17.67 4.39 -1.56
C ARG A 95 -17.57 2.90 -1.86
N TRP A 96 -18.33 2.41 -2.85
CA TRP A 96 -18.29 1.00 -3.25
C TRP A 96 -16.92 0.62 -3.84
N ALA A 97 -16.29 1.54 -4.60
CA ALA A 97 -14.97 1.29 -5.17
C ALA A 97 -13.89 1.32 -4.09
N GLY A 98 -14.00 2.24 -3.11
CA GLY A 98 -13.14 2.22 -1.93
C GLY A 98 -13.23 0.90 -1.16
N ALA A 99 -14.44 0.37 -0.97
CA ALA A 99 -14.64 -0.94 -0.34
C ALA A 99 -14.00 -2.08 -1.16
N LEU A 100 -14.19 -2.09 -2.49
CA LEU A 100 -13.59 -3.08 -3.38
C LEU A 100 -12.06 -3.06 -3.32
N LEU A 101 -11.44 -1.87 -3.38
CA LEU A 101 -9.99 -1.73 -3.28
C LEU A 101 -9.46 -2.18 -1.91
N THR A 102 -10.21 -1.91 -0.83
CA THR A 102 -9.85 -2.36 0.52
C THR A 102 -9.94 -3.87 0.65
N LEU A 103 -10.95 -4.50 0.04
CA LEU A 103 -11.08 -5.96 -0.02
C LEU A 103 -9.94 -6.61 -0.82
N ALA A 104 -9.57 -6.02 -1.96
CA ALA A 104 -8.43 -6.47 -2.75
C ALA A 104 -7.12 -6.41 -1.96
N TYR A 105 -6.92 -5.36 -1.16
CA TYR A 105 -5.79 -5.28 -0.22
C TYR A 105 -5.85 -6.37 0.86
N GLY A 106 -7.03 -6.61 1.45
CA GLY A 106 -7.23 -7.68 2.41
C GLY A 106 -6.88 -9.06 1.86
N TRP A 107 -7.28 -9.35 0.62
CA TRP A 107 -6.90 -10.57 -0.11
C TRP A 107 -5.38 -10.69 -0.28
N PHE A 108 -4.71 -9.61 -0.72
CA PHE A 108 -3.26 -9.59 -0.88
C PHE A 108 -2.52 -9.87 0.44
N VAL A 109 -3.00 -9.29 1.54
CA VAL A 109 -2.44 -9.53 2.88
C VAL A 109 -2.66 -10.97 3.32
N TRP A 110 -3.82 -11.55 3.03
CA TRP A 110 -4.13 -12.95 3.33
C TRP A 110 -3.18 -13.90 2.59
N GLU A 111 -3.07 -13.76 1.26
CA GLU A 111 -2.16 -14.55 0.43
C GLU A 111 -0.69 -14.38 0.85
N GLY A 112 -0.28 -13.17 1.24
CA GLY A 112 1.12 -12.90 1.61
C GLY A 112 1.54 -13.34 3.01
N LEU A 113 0.59 -13.53 3.94
CA LEU A 113 0.87 -13.94 5.33
C LEU A 113 0.55 -15.41 5.60
N LEU A 114 -0.47 -15.96 4.95
CA LEU A 114 -1.03 -17.29 5.25
C LEU A 114 -1.04 -18.25 4.05
N GLY A 115 -0.90 -17.74 2.83
CA GLY A 115 -0.65 -18.53 1.62
C GLY A 115 0.81 -18.90 1.47
#